data_AF-A0A8B8QSC9-F1
#
_entry.id   AF-A0A8B8QSC9-F1
#
_cell.length_a   1.000
_cell.length_b   1.000
_cell.length_c   1.000
_cell.angle_alpha   90.00
_cell.angle_beta   90.00
_cell.angle_gamma   90.00
#
_symmetry.space_group_name_H-M   'P 1'
#
loop_
_entity.id
_entity.type
_entity.pdbx_description
1 polymer ?
#
loop_
_entity_poly.entity_id
_entity_poly.type
_entity_poly.pdbx_seq_one_letter_code
_entity_poly.pdbx_strand_id
1 'polypeptide(L)'
;MESSTHNHKLLSSLRSFGVSIPDEVDAIKDLEPEGLVSICARCLNLVYRNPSRFPSSLPESVADKFRICREMASAVQNLGFIGDIGFHKFLYPSEEDMYELIRLLVGRLSESVVVGEANDVSYVDSKDKEEDWSRHAARDRIGKVYNDRERLNWWRAGDMLRELRLNAEGPKSSCATGTGSGNTTVNNMSWQEPIKESGLSNVNAFGITDNAADANDQLLEGNATARENQSSETRCSVEEVQLRERELMEEAKYGSSEVTDLEDELELLKGAAEMAFDKNHPTDFFLEKLNGQIDARKRNLLELELEWNALELTLKEKKRSLEESLYATKPEFQEKFQKLKEVELEVDSISSEMRKREEECSELSASLKKKPEQESRTSYIHRIKEITKNSRKQHADVERILKETRELQLESNSVQERLHRTYAVLDETVFREAKKDQVGRQAYRLLTSIHESFEQIFEKILSANRVQREIAENEKKLAFMASRSLNIERLQADLDAIIKENERLEQCLEMN
;
A
#
# COMPACT_ATOMS: atom_id res chain seq x y z
N MET A 1 -1.97 -9.05 41.75
CA MET A 1 -3.25 -9.74 41.45
C MET A 1 -3.75 -9.45 40.04
N GLU A 2 -3.67 -8.22 39.53
CA GLU A 2 -4.31 -7.79 38.26
C GLU A 2 -3.95 -8.63 37.02
N SER A 3 -2.71 -9.09 36.86
CA SER A 3 -2.32 -9.96 35.72
C SER A 3 -3.22 -11.19 35.55
N SER A 4 -3.56 -11.90 36.65
CA SER A 4 -4.35 -13.13 36.60
C SER A 4 -5.74 -12.92 35.95
N THR A 5 -6.38 -11.76 36.17
CA THR A 5 -7.70 -11.47 35.58
C THR A 5 -7.63 -11.11 34.10
N HIS A 6 -6.47 -10.66 33.61
CA HIS A 6 -6.22 -10.42 32.19
C HIS A 6 -5.98 -11.74 31.43
N ASN A 7 -5.26 -12.67 32.07
CA ASN A 7 -4.91 -13.98 31.51
C ASN A 7 -6.17 -14.82 31.22
N HIS A 8 -7.07 -14.92 32.20
CA HIS A 8 -8.35 -15.63 32.03
C HIS A 8 -9.23 -14.98 30.94
N LYS A 9 -9.15 -13.65 30.74
CA LYS A 9 -9.86 -12.99 29.64
C LYS A 9 -9.29 -13.39 28.28
N LEU A 10 -7.97 -13.36 28.10
CA LEU A 10 -7.32 -13.79 26.85
C LEU A 10 -7.65 -15.26 26.50
N LEU A 11 -7.61 -16.16 27.48
CA LEU A 11 -8.00 -17.57 27.30
C LEU A 11 -9.49 -17.70 26.92
N SER A 12 -10.39 -16.92 27.55
CA SER A 12 -11.81 -16.93 27.18
C SER A 12 -12.06 -16.40 25.76
N SER A 13 -11.31 -15.39 25.29
CA SER A 13 -11.36 -14.92 23.91
C SER A 13 -10.87 -15.98 22.92
N LEU A 14 -9.77 -16.68 23.21
CA LEU A 14 -9.31 -17.80 22.36
C LEU A 14 -10.37 -18.90 22.23
N ARG A 15 -11.03 -19.26 23.35
CA ARG A 15 -12.12 -20.25 23.36
C ARG A 15 -13.33 -19.75 22.55
N SER A 16 -13.64 -18.44 22.54
CA SER A 16 -14.72 -17.88 21.71
C SER A 16 -14.40 -17.81 20.21
N PHE A 17 -13.12 -17.73 19.83
CA PHE A 17 -12.67 -17.81 18.42
C PHE A 17 -12.46 -19.27 17.93
N GLY A 18 -12.94 -20.28 18.66
CA GLY A 18 -12.93 -21.67 18.22
C GLY A 18 -11.60 -22.41 18.38
N VAL A 19 -10.64 -21.86 19.13
CA VAL A 19 -9.37 -22.54 19.41
C VAL A 19 -9.54 -23.50 20.59
N SER A 20 -9.58 -24.81 20.32
CA SER A 20 -9.61 -25.83 21.38
C SER A 20 -8.28 -25.84 22.15
N ILE A 21 -8.36 -25.52 23.44
CA ILE A 21 -7.26 -25.62 24.42
C ILE A 21 -7.42 -26.95 25.18
N PRO A 22 -6.36 -27.68 25.53
CA PRO A 22 -6.46 -28.85 26.42
C PRO A 22 -7.14 -28.48 27.75
N ASP A 23 -8.09 -29.28 28.22
CA ASP A 23 -9.04 -28.89 29.27
C ASP A 23 -8.51 -28.92 30.72
N GLU A 24 -7.19 -28.78 30.93
CA GLU A 24 -6.53 -28.79 32.26
C GLU A 24 -5.65 -27.55 32.55
N VAL A 25 -5.81 -26.46 31.80
CA VAL A 25 -4.97 -25.24 31.92
C VAL A 25 -5.79 -23.98 32.21
N ASP A 26 -5.80 -23.54 33.47
CA ASP A 26 -6.47 -22.31 33.94
C ASP A 26 -5.61 -21.04 33.82
N ALA A 27 -4.28 -21.17 33.65
CA ALA A 27 -3.38 -20.02 33.49
C ALA A 27 -2.37 -20.22 32.35
N ILE A 28 -2.00 -19.11 31.69
CA ILE A 28 -1.01 -19.10 30.58
C ILE A 28 0.39 -19.58 31.01
N LYS A 29 0.63 -19.73 32.32
CA LYS A 29 1.85 -20.32 32.90
C LYS A 29 1.96 -21.84 32.69
N ASP A 30 0.84 -22.55 32.64
CA ASP A 30 0.79 -24.02 32.67
C ASP A 30 0.66 -24.62 31.25
N LEU A 31 0.79 -23.81 30.20
CA LEU A 31 0.89 -24.28 28.82
C LEU A 31 2.30 -24.80 28.51
N GLU A 32 2.38 -26.09 28.19
CA GLU A 32 3.58 -26.64 27.55
C GLU A 32 3.83 -25.98 26.17
N PRO A 33 5.10 -25.89 25.71
CA PRO A 33 5.45 -25.27 24.42
C PRO A 33 4.69 -25.87 23.23
N GLU A 34 4.33 -27.15 23.29
CA GLU A 34 3.60 -27.82 22.22
C GLU A 34 2.12 -27.37 22.14
N GLY A 35 1.53 -27.02 23.30
CA GLY A 35 0.22 -26.37 23.38
C GLY A 35 0.25 -24.94 22.86
N LEU A 36 1.29 -24.16 23.19
CA LEU A 36 1.49 -22.81 22.65
C LEU A 36 1.58 -22.82 21.11
N VAL A 37 2.38 -23.73 20.54
CA VAL A 37 2.52 -23.86 19.08
C VAL A 37 1.21 -24.28 18.42
N SER A 38 0.46 -25.22 19.01
CA SER A 38 -0.88 -25.61 18.54
C SER A 38 -1.85 -24.42 18.50
N ILE A 39 -1.90 -23.61 19.56
CA ILE A 39 -2.72 -22.38 19.62
C ILE A 39 -2.28 -21.38 18.56
N CYS A 40 -0.98 -21.06 18.49
CA CYS A 40 -0.44 -20.11 17.52
C CYS A 40 -0.70 -20.57 16.07
N ALA A 41 -0.54 -21.85 15.75
CA ALA A 41 -0.82 -22.41 14.43
C ALA A 41 -2.31 -22.24 14.06
N ARG A 42 -3.23 -22.55 14.98
CA ARG A 42 -4.68 -22.35 14.77
C ARG A 42 -5.05 -20.88 14.59
N CYS A 43 -4.51 -19.98 15.42
CA CYS A 43 -4.72 -18.54 15.27
C CYS A 43 -4.21 -18.00 13.93
N LEU A 44 -3.02 -18.43 13.49
CA LEU A 44 -2.45 -18.03 12.20
C LEU A 44 -3.28 -18.57 11.01
N ASN A 45 -3.70 -19.83 11.06
CA ASN A 45 -4.54 -20.43 10.01
C ASN A 45 -5.90 -19.71 9.89
N LEU A 46 -6.48 -19.23 11.00
CA LEU A 46 -7.68 -18.38 11.03
C LEU A 46 -7.42 -17.00 10.42
N VAL A 47 -6.40 -16.27 10.89
CA VAL A 47 -6.07 -14.91 10.40
C VAL A 47 -5.75 -14.90 8.90
N TYR A 48 -5.02 -15.90 8.40
CA TYR A 48 -4.72 -16.03 6.97
C TYR A 48 -5.82 -16.73 6.14
N ARG A 49 -6.98 -17.07 6.73
CA ARG A 49 -8.06 -17.87 6.11
C ARG A 49 -7.57 -19.14 5.37
N ASN A 50 -6.50 -19.76 5.87
CA ASN A 50 -5.81 -20.88 5.23
C ASN A 50 -5.66 -22.03 6.24
N PRO A 51 -6.59 -23.02 6.25
CA PRO A 51 -6.68 -24.02 7.31
C PRO A 51 -5.48 -24.99 7.39
N SER A 52 -4.67 -25.06 6.32
CA SER A 52 -3.59 -26.04 6.16
C SER A 52 -2.18 -25.44 6.21
N ARG A 53 -2.01 -24.14 6.52
CA ARG A 53 -0.69 -23.48 6.44
C ARG A 53 0.28 -23.94 7.52
N PHE A 54 -0.21 -24.16 8.74
CA PHE A 54 0.57 -24.67 9.86
C PHE A 54 -0.12 -25.90 10.50
N PRO A 55 0.63 -26.97 10.84
CA PRO A 55 0.05 -28.14 11.48
C PRO A 55 -0.32 -27.85 12.94
N SER A 56 -1.42 -28.43 13.44
CA SER A 56 -1.91 -28.19 14.82
C SER A 56 -1.19 -29.02 15.90
N SER A 57 -0.04 -29.60 15.57
CA SER A 57 0.82 -30.42 16.45
C SER A 57 2.24 -30.41 15.90
N LEU A 58 3.26 -30.36 16.75
CA LEU A 58 4.64 -30.43 16.26
C LEU A 58 4.97 -31.83 15.72
N PRO A 59 5.67 -31.95 14.58
CA PRO A 59 6.18 -33.25 14.11
C PRO A 59 7.33 -33.72 14.98
N GLU A 60 7.52 -35.04 15.11
CA GLU A 60 8.59 -35.65 15.92
C GLU A 60 10.01 -35.29 15.43
N SER A 61 10.15 -35.01 14.12
CA SER A 61 11.40 -34.60 13.49
C SER A 61 11.88 -33.23 13.99
N VAL A 62 13.03 -33.21 14.67
CA VAL A 62 13.67 -32.01 15.22
C VAL A 62 13.93 -30.94 14.15
N ALA A 63 14.33 -31.35 12.93
CA ALA A 63 14.55 -30.42 11.83
C ALA A 63 13.24 -29.73 11.39
N ASP A 64 12.12 -30.45 11.42
CA ASP A 64 10.81 -29.93 11.06
C ASP A 64 10.21 -29.06 12.17
N LYS A 65 10.43 -29.39 13.45
CA LYS A 65 10.13 -28.48 14.57
C LYS A 65 10.82 -27.12 14.37
N PHE A 66 12.11 -27.11 14.03
CA PHE A 66 12.85 -25.86 13.77
C PHE A 66 12.40 -25.12 12.51
N ARG A 67 11.95 -25.82 11.47
CA ARG A 67 11.40 -25.22 10.24
C ARG A 67 10.06 -24.54 10.51
N ILE A 68 9.08 -25.27 11.06
CA ILE A 68 7.73 -24.78 11.29
C ILE A 68 7.73 -23.61 12.28
N CYS A 69 8.47 -23.71 13.39
CA CYS A 69 8.58 -22.60 14.35
C CYS A 69 9.26 -21.34 13.78
N ARG A 70 10.05 -21.45 12.69
CA ARG A 70 10.63 -20.31 11.98
C ARG A 70 9.65 -19.69 10.97
N GLU A 71 8.89 -20.51 10.26
CA GLU A 71 7.85 -20.06 9.34
C GLU A 71 6.69 -19.39 10.10
N MET A 72 6.32 -19.93 11.28
CA MET A 72 5.39 -19.29 12.21
C MET A 72 5.93 -17.98 12.79
N ALA A 73 7.22 -17.93 13.17
CA ALA A 73 7.86 -16.70 13.63
C ALA A 73 7.78 -15.58 12.57
N SER A 74 8.11 -15.90 11.31
CA SER A 74 7.98 -14.96 10.19
C SER A 74 6.52 -14.52 9.97
N ALA A 75 5.56 -15.44 10.06
CA ALA A 75 4.14 -15.10 9.94
C ALA A 75 3.65 -14.16 11.06
N VAL A 76 4.03 -14.39 12.33
CA VAL A 76 3.67 -13.49 13.44
C VAL A 76 4.41 -12.14 13.32
N GLN A 77 5.65 -12.13 12.84
CA GLN A 77 6.39 -10.89 12.57
C GLN A 77 5.71 -10.05 11.48
N ASN A 78 5.22 -10.69 10.40
CA ASN A 78 4.46 -10.05 9.33
C ASN A 78 3.09 -9.51 9.79
N LEU A 79 2.53 -10.03 10.89
CA LEU A 79 1.35 -9.46 11.55
C LEU A 79 1.66 -8.23 12.43
N GLY A 80 2.91 -7.73 12.40
CA GLY A 80 3.32 -6.49 13.05
C GLY A 80 3.77 -6.65 14.51
N PHE A 81 4.39 -7.78 14.86
CA PHE A 81 4.96 -7.97 16.20
C PHE A 81 6.18 -7.06 16.43
N ILE A 82 6.19 -6.35 17.56
CA ILE A 82 7.18 -5.32 17.88
C ILE A 82 8.38 -5.95 18.61
N GLY A 83 9.17 -6.76 17.89
CA GLY A 83 10.38 -7.39 18.43
C GLY A 83 10.92 -8.52 17.55
N ASP A 84 12.14 -8.98 17.86
CA ASP A 84 12.76 -10.12 17.19
C ASP A 84 12.11 -11.45 17.66
N ILE A 85 11.23 -12.04 16.84
CA ILE A 85 10.76 -13.41 17.05
C ILE A 85 11.71 -14.38 16.35
N GLY A 86 12.49 -15.12 17.13
CA GLY A 86 13.17 -16.33 16.67
C GLY A 86 12.35 -17.59 16.98
N PHE A 87 12.63 -18.69 16.27
CA PHE A 87 12.05 -20.01 16.56
C PHE A 87 12.28 -20.47 18.02
N HIS A 88 13.31 -19.94 18.69
CA HIS A 88 13.55 -20.13 20.12
C HIS A 88 12.37 -19.72 21.00
N LYS A 89 11.65 -18.63 20.67
CA LYS A 89 10.46 -18.16 21.43
C LYS A 89 9.27 -19.13 21.37
N PHE A 90 9.27 -20.10 20.44
CA PHE A 90 8.22 -21.14 20.34
C PHE A 90 8.64 -22.48 20.94
N LEU A 91 9.93 -22.83 20.90
CA LEU A 91 10.45 -24.10 21.42
C LEU A 91 10.85 -24.01 22.90
N TYR A 92 11.22 -22.81 23.35
CA TYR A 92 11.60 -22.50 24.74
C TYR A 92 11.01 -21.13 25.14
N PRO A 93 9.67 -20.97 25.12
CA PRO A 93 9.02 -19.71 25.48
C PRO A 93 9.31 -19.32 26.93
N SER A 94 9.60 -18.04 27.18
CA SER A 94 9.40 -17.46 28.52
C SER A 94 7.92 -17.13 28.73
N GLU A 95 7.50 -16.93 29.98
CA GLU A 95 6.11 -16.51 30.27
C GLU A 95 5.74 -15.24 29.51
N GLU A 96 6.65 -14.26 29.46
CA GLU A 96 6.45 -12.98 28.77
C GLU A 96 6.26 -13.20 27.26
N ASP A 97 7.05 -14.07 26.63
CA ASP A 97 6.87 -14.44 25.21
C ASP A 97 5.48 -15.03 24.94
N MET A 98 4.98 -15.89 25.83
CA MET A 98 3.63 -16.48 25.69
C MET A 98 2.54 -15.40 25.76
N TYR A 99 2.65 -14.47 26.71
CA TYR A 99 1.71 -13.35 26.82
C TYR A 99 1.77 -12.42 25.61
N GLU A 100 2.96 -12.06 25.12
CA GLU A 100 3.10 -11.19 23.95
C GLU A 100 2.52 -11.83 22.68
N LEU A 101 2.87 -13.10 22.41
CA LEU A 101 2.39 -13.83 21.23
C LEU A 101 0.87 -14.03 21.27
N ILE A 102 0.30 -14.49 22.39
CA ILE A 102 -1.15 -14.70 22.54
C ILE A 102 -1.90 -13.37 22.45
N ARG A 103 -1.41 -12.30 23.12
CA ARG A 103 -2.07 -10.99 23.11
C ARG A 103 -2.10 -10.38 21.71
N LEU A 104 -1.01 -10.48 20.94
CA LEU A 104 -0.97 -10.00 19.56
C LEU A 104 -1.92 -10.79 18.65
N LEU A 105 -1.93 -12.12 18.76
CA LEU A 105 -2.81 -12.98 17.97
C LEU A 105 -4.29 -12.75 18.30
N VAL A 106 -4.67 -12.62 19.57
CA VAL A 106 -6.06 -12.28 19.97
C VAL A 106 -6.45 -10.87 19.50
N GLY A 107 -5.52 -9.91 19.53
CA GLY A 107 -5.71 -8.57 18.97
C GLY A 107 -6.04 -8.63 17.47
N ARG A 108 -5.18 -9.28 16.68
CA ARG A 108 -5.38 -9.43 15.22
C ARG A 108 -6.60 -10.29 14.85
N LEU A 109 -6.94 -11.31 15.63
CA LEU A 109 -8.19 -12.06 15.45
C LEU A 109 -9.41 -11.15 15.63
N SER A 110 -9.44 -10.34 16.69
CA SER A 110 -10.51 -9.37 16.95
C SER A 110 -10.63 -8.35 15.81
N GLU A 111 -9.49 -7.87 15.29
CA GLU A 111 -9.41 -6.95 14.16
C GLU A 111 -9.91 -7.60 12.85
N SER A 112 -9.54 -8.87 12.59
CA SER A 112 -9.94 -9.63 11.39
C SER A 112 -11.44 -9.99 11.33
N VAL A 113 -12.13 -9.93 12.47
CA VAL A 113 -13.60 -10.09 12.55
C VAL A 113 -14.32 -8.75 12.31
N VAL A 114 -13.67 -7.61 12.57
CA VAL A 114 -14.19 -6.28 12.24
C VAL A 114 -13.94 -5.94 10.77
N VAL A 115 -12.76 -6.29 10.23
CA VAL A 115 -12.40 -6.07 8.82
C VAL A 115 -12.97 -7.21 7.94
N GLY A 116 -14.29 -7.20 7.80
CA GLY A 116 -15.04 -8.14 6.96
C GLY A 116 -14.85 -7.96 5.45
N GLU A 117 -14.17 -6.89 5.01
CA GLU A 117 -13.93 -6.55 3.59
C GLU A 117 -12.50 -6.02 3.37
N ALA A 118 -11.94 -6.37 2.21
CA ALA A 118 -10.70 -5.86 1.61
C ALA A 118 -9.43 -5.75 2.49
N ASN A 119 -8.51 -6.72 2.32
CA ASN A 119 -7.11 -6.40 1.98
C ASN A 119 -6.38 -7.64 1.43
N ASP A 120 -5.81 -7.51 0.23
CA ASP A 120 -5.01 -8.55 -0.44
C ASP A 120 -3.52 -8.36 -0.08
N VAL A 121 -2.98 -9.23 0.76
CA VAL A 121 -1.62 -9.08 1.32
C VAL A 121 -0.62 -9.83 0.45
N SER A 122 0.03 -9.10 -0.45
CA SER A 122 1.05 -9.64 -1.34
C SER A 122 2.27 -10.16 -0.58
N TYR A 123 2.66 -11.40 -0.89
CA TYR A 123 3.83 -12.08 -0.32
C TYR A 123 5.12 -11.56 -0.96
N VAL A 124 6.10 -11.18 -0.12
CA VAL A 124 7.46 -10.80 -0.54
C VAL A 124 8.46 -11.75 0.11
N ASP A 125 9.00 -12.68 -0.67
CA ASP A 125 10.27 -13.35 -0.36
C ASP A 125 11.39 -12.62 -1.11
N SER A 126 12.51 -12.37 -0.43
CA SER A 126 13.65 -11.62 -0.97
C SER A 126 14.77 -12.57 -1.31
N LYS A 127 14.95 -12.85 -2.60
CA LYS A 127 16.11 -13.60 -3.10
C LYS A 127 16.56 -13.10 -4.46
N ASP A 128 17.86 -12.83 -4.57
CA ASP A 128 18.44 -12.08 -5.68
C ASP A 128 18.44 -12.86 -7.00
N LYS A 129 17.97 -12.22 -8.08
CA LYS A 129 18.49 -12.34 -9.46
C LYS A 129 17.91 -11.30 -10.43
N GLU A 130 18.63 -11.11 -11.54
CA GLU A 130 18.51 -10.04 -12.53
C GLU A 130 17.34 -10.18 -13.54
N GLU A 131 17.33 -9.26 -14.54
CA GLU A 131 16.59 -9.30 -15.83
C GLU A 131 15.17 -8.66 -15.93
N ASP A 132 15.16 -7.33 -15.81
CA ASP A 132 14.59 -6.30 -16.73
C ASP A 132 13.18 -6.41 -17.38
N TRP A 133 12.37 -7.46 -17.14
CA TRP A 133 11.10 -7.68 -17.90
C TRP A 133 9.89 -6.83 -17.45
N SER A 134 9.98 -6.05 -16.37
CA SER A 134 8.79 -5.50 -15.68
C SER A 134 8.26 -4.14 -16.19
N ARG A 135 8.92 -3.46 -17.13
CA ARG A 135 8.54 -2.07 -17.53
C ARG A 135 7.35 -1.95 -18.50
N HIS A 136 6.83 -3.03 -19.05
CA HIS A 136 5.62 -3.00 -19.89
C HIS A 136 4.34 -3.39 -19.14
N ALA A 137 4.41 -4.36 -18.22
CA ALA A 137 3.24 -4.90 -17.52
C ALA A 137 2.48 -3.89 -16.62
N ALA A 138 3.14 -2.81 -16.19
CA ALA A 138 2.51 -1.76 -15.37
C ALA A 138 1.62 -0.80 -16.18
N ARG A 139 1.99 -0.52 -17.44
CA ARG A 139 1.26 0.45 -18.29
C ARG A 139 -0.08 -0.10 -18.78
N ASP A 140 -0.16 -1.42 -19.00
CA ASP A 140 -1.33 -2.11 -19.55
C ASP A 140 -2.51 -2.24 -18.55
N ARG A 141 -2.25 -2.15 -17.24
CA ARG A 141 -3.30 -2.29 -16.20
C ARG A 141 -4.09 -1.00 -15.99
N ILE A 142 -3.41 0.15 -16.00
CA ILE A 142 -4.04 1.46 -15.77
C ILE A 142 -5.02 1.81 -16.92
N GLY A 143 -4.69 1.41 -18.16
CA GLY A 143 -5.55 1.62 -19.32
C GLY A 143 -6.85 0.80 -19.36
N LYS A 144 -7.00 -0.25 -18.55
CA LYS A 144 -8.23 -1.06 -18.49
C LYS A 144 -9.25 -0.51 -17.48
N VAL A 145 -8.80 -0.14 -16.28
CA VAL A 145 -9.66 0.33 -15.18
C VAL A 145 -10.49 1.57 -15.53
N TYR A 146 -9.99 2.44 -16.42
CA TYR A 146 -10.76 3.60 -16.91
C TYR A 146 -11.81 3.23 -17.97
N ASN A 147 -11.50 2.34 -18.90
CA ASN A 147 -12.41 1.95 -19.99
C ASN A 147 -13.56 1.04 -19.51
N ASP A 148 -13.31 0.17 -18.53
CA ASP A 148 -14.33 -0.76 -18.03
C ASP A 148 -15.47 -0.06 -17.27
N ARG A 149 -15.22 1.12 -16.68
CA ARG A 149 -16.25 1.92 -15.99
C ARG A 149 -17.32 2.45 -16.95
N GLU A 150 -16.94 2.83 -18.17
CA GLU A 150 -17.88 3.34 -19.18
C GLU A 150 -18.66 2.21 -19.84
N ARG A 151 -18.00 1.07 -20.13
CA ARG A 151 -18.67 -0.16 -20.60
C ARG A 151 -19.78 -0.63 -19.65
N LEU A 152 -19.57 -0.53 -18.34
CA LEU A 152 -20.55 -0.96 -17.33
C LEU A 152 -21.78 -0.03 -17.24
N ASN A 153 -21.64 1.24 -17.63
CA ASN A 153 -22.77 2.18 -17.71
C ASN A 153 -23.62 1.92 -18.96
N TRP A 154 -22.98 1.62 -20.10
CA TRP A 154 -23.71 1.46 -21.37
C TRP A 154 -24.63 0.23 -21.38
N TRP A 155 -24.15 -0.90 -20.83
CA TRP A 155 -24.99 -2.10 -20.62
C TRP A 155 -26.21 -1.81 -19.73
N ARG A 156 -26.00 -1.09 -18.62
CA ARG A 156 -27.05 -0.77 -17.65
C ARG A 156 -28.13 0.15 -18.24
N ALA A 157 -27.74 1.10 -19.11
CA ALA A 157 -28.67 1.91 -19.88
C ALA A 157 -29.48 1.07 -20.90
N GLY A 158 -28.85 0.06 -21.51
CA GLY A 158 -29.51 -0.87 -22.44
C GLY A 158 -30.62 -1.70 -21.82
N ASP A 159 -30.46 -2.16 -20.57
CA ASP A 159 -31.51 -2.89 -19.85
C ASP A 159 -32.66 -1.99 -19.38
N MET A 160 -32.37 -0.78 -18.89
CA MET A 160 -33.41 0.20 -18.55
C MET A 160 -34.28 0.58 -19.77
N LEU A 161 -33.68 0.64 -20.97
CA LEU A 161 -34.42 0.83 -22.23
C LEU A 161 -35.25 -0.40 -22.66
N ARG A 162 -34.85 -1.62 -22.25
CA ARG A 162 -35.65 -2.84 -22.47
C ARG A 162 -36.86 -2.91 -21.54
N GLU A 163 -36.69 -2.62 -20.25
CA GLU A 163 -37.80 -2.59 -19.28
C GLU A 163 -38.86 -1.54 -19.66
N LEU A 164 -38.44 -0.35 -20.09
CA LEU A 164 -39.38 0.69 -20.54
C LEU A 164 -40.13 0.31 -21.83
N ARG A 165 -39.57 -0.56 -22.68
CA ARG A 165 -40.24 -1.06 -23.90
C ARG A 165 -41.24 -2.19 -23.61
N LEU A 166 -40.93 -3.09 -22.68
CA LEU A 166 -41.83 -4.17 -22.28
C LEU A 166 -43.12 -3.66 -21.61
N ASN A 167 -43.06 -2.52 -20.93
CA ASN A 167 -44.22 -1.89 -20.29
C ASN A 167 -45.16 -1.13 -21.26
N ALA A 168 -44.90 -1.16 -22.57
CA ALA A 168 -45.67 -0.42 -23.58
C ALA A 168 -46.70 -1.26 -24.37
N GLU A 169 -46.66 -2.59 -24.29
CA GLU A 169 -47.51 -3.48 -25.11
C GLU A 169 -48.60 -4.19 -24.28
N GLY A 170 -49.71 -3.49 -24.05
CA GLY A 170 -50.93 -4.05 -23.47
C GLY A 170 -51.71 -4.95 -24.46
N PRO A 171 -52.43 -5.98 -23.97
CA PRO A 171 -53.07 -6.99 -24.83
C PRO A 171 -54.28 -6.45 -25.61
N LYS A 172 -54.38 -6.83 -26.89
CA LYS A 172 -55.53 -6.52 -27.75
C LYS A 172 -56.65 -7.55 -27.55
N SER A 173 -57.84 -7.08 -27.20
CA SER A 173 -59.07 -7.88 -27.07
C SER A 173 -59.86 -7.93 -28.39
N SER A 174 -60.73 -8.94 -28.56
CA SER A 174 -61.56 -9.12 -29.77
C SER A 174 -62.94 -9.74 -29.51
N CYS A 175 -63.99 -9.00 -29.91
CA CYS A 175 -65.19 -9.46 -30.65
C CYS A 175 -66.17 -10.49 -30.02
N ALA A 176 -67.51 -10.41 -30.23
CA ALA A 176 -68.36 -9.40 -30.89
C ALA A 176 -69.89 -9.60 -30.64
N THR A 177 -70.71 -8.68 -31.19
CA THR A 177 -72.21 -8.61 -31.24
C THR A 177 -72.92 -8.08 -29.96
N GLY A 178 -74.14 -7.51 -30.01
CA GLY A 178 -75.01 -7.11 -31.13
C GLY A 178 -76.52 -7.13 -30.75
N THR A 179 -77.50 -6.60 -31.51
CA THR A 179 -77.55 -5.67 -32.66
C THR A 179 -79.01 -5.17 -32.89
N GLY A 180 -79.23 -3.87 -33.12
CA GLY A 180 -80.50 -3.31 -33.67
C GLY A 180 -81.16 -2.17 -32.85
N SER A 181 -81.99 -1.27 -33.41
CA SER A 181 -82.38 -1.06 -34.81
C SER A 181 -83.06 0.32 -35.05
N GLY A 182 -82.79 0.96 -36.20
CA GLY A 182 -83.56 2.09 -36.77
C GLY A 182 -83.31 3.49 -36.16
N ASN A 183 -83.17 4.59 -36.90
CA ASN A 183 -83.43 4.83 -38.32
C ASN A 183 -82.27 5.53 -39.06
N THR A 184 -82.03 5.08 -40.30
CA THR A 184 -81.24 5.69 -41.39
C THR A 184 -81.89 6.99 -41.89
N THR A 185 -81.26 8.02 -42.47
CA THR A 185 -79.85 8.41 -42.81
C THR A 185 -79.85 9.98 -42.89
N VAL A 186 -78.90 10.83 -43.32
CA VAL A 186 -77.60 10.88 -44.05
C VAL A 186 -76.87 12.15 -43.51
N ASN A 187 -75.55 12.39 -43.54
CA ASN A 187 -74.31 11.70 -43.16
C ASN A 187 -73.27 12.82 -42.90
N ASN A 188 -72.23 12.71 -42.05
CA ASN A 188 -71.93 11.79 -40.95
C ASN A 188 -70.78 12.45 -40.13
N MET A 189 -71.01 12.94 -38.90
CA MET A 189 -70.19 14.04 -38.35
C MET A 189 -70.19 14.18 -36.81
N SER A 190 -69.03 13.87 -36.19
CA SER A 190 -68.42 14.47 -34.95
C SER A 190 -69.11 14.45 -33.55
N TRP A 191 -68.26 14.46 -32.51
CA TRP A 191 -68.47 14.81 -31.08
C TRP A 191 -68.95 13.73 -30.06
N GLN A 192 -69.00 14.10 -28.77
CA GLN A 192 -68.66 13.26 -27.58
C GLN A 192 -69.79 13.12 -26.52
N GLU A 193 -69.77 11.99 -25.77
CA GLU A 193 -70.26 11.80 -24.36
C GLU A 193 -71.78 12.06 -24.03
N PRO A 194 -72.33 11.86 -22.80
CA PRO A 194 -71.87 11.16 -21.55
C PRO A 194 -72.91 10.25 -20.77
N ILE A 195 -72.42 9.40 -19.82
CA ILE A 195 -72.91 9.14 -18.41
C ILE A 195 -74.18 8.26 -18.02
N LYS A 196 -73.90 7.17 -17.24
CA LYS A 196 -74.52 6.54 -15.99
C LYS A 196 -75.89 5.76 -15.84
N GLU A 197 -75.77 4.62 -15.13
CA GLU A 197 -76.51 4.04 -13.94
C GLU A 197 -77.90 3.32 -13.94
N SER A 198 -77.86 1.97 -13.79
CA SER A 198 -78.61 1.06 -12.85
C SER A 198 -80.16 0.83 -12.84
N GLY A 199 -80.63 -0.44 -12.72
CA GLY A 199 -81.97 -0.77 -12.14
C GLY A 199 -82.68 -2.14 -12.43
N LEU A 200 -82.65 -3.09 -11.48
CA LEU A 200 -83.72 -4.04 -11.00
C LEU A 200 -84.67 -4.91 -11.90
N SER A 201 -84.40 -6.23 -11.93
CA SER A 201 -85.26 -7.42 -11.58
C SER A 201 -86.65 -7.81 -12.20
N ASN A 202 -86.75 -9.10 -12.61
CA ASN A 202 -87.92 -10.05 -12.56
C ASN A 202 -89.02 -9.93 -13.68
N VAL A 203 -89.98 -10.86 -13.99
CA VAL A 203 -90.53 -12.12 -13.39
C VAL A 203 -91.12 -13.12 -14.45
N ASN A 204 -91.07 -14.45 -14.23
CA ASN A 204 -91.90 -15.56 -14.81
C ASN A 204 -91.89 -15.83 -16.36
N ALA A 205 -92.27 -17.01 -16.92
CA ALA A 205 -92.97 -18.21 -16.39
C ALA A 205 -92.58 -19.59 -17.05
N PHE A 206 -92.58 -20.65 -16.22
CA PHE A 206 -93.04 -22.06 -16.41
C PHE A 206 -92.66 -22.96 -17.62
N GLY A 207 -92.15 -24.17 -17.32
CA GLY A 207 -92.08 -25.35 -18.21
C GLY A 207 -91.26 -26.51 -17.59
N ILE A 208 -91.82 -27.73 -17.47
CA ILE A 208 -91.22 -28.89 -16.77
C ILE A 208 -91.26 -30.15 -17.63
N THR A 209 -90.18 -30.96 -17.62
CA THR A 209 -90.20 -32.45 -17.62
C THR A 209 -88.80 -33.01 -17.32
N ASP A 210 -88.75 -34.09 -16.53
CA ASP A 210 -87.51 -34.78 -16.08
C ASP A 210 -87.05 -35.91 -17.02
N ASN A 211 -85.80 -36.39 -16.87
CA ASN A 211 -85.43 -37.79 -16.50
C ASN A 211 -83.95 -38.15 -16.78
N ALA A 212 -83.41 -39.09 -15.97
CA ALA A 212 -82.23 -39.97 -16.14
C ALA A 212 -80.88 -39.37 -16.68
N ALA A 213 -79.72 -39.46 -16.00
CA ALA A 213 -79.02 -40.51 -15.22
C ALA A 213 -78.07 -41.42 -16.05
N ASP A 214 -76.81 -41.46 -15.59
CA ASP A 214 -75.70 -42.40 -15.81
C ASP A 214 -75.41 -43.03 -17.19
N ALA A 215 -74.27 -42.62 -17.78
CA ALA A 215 -73.21 -43.54 -18.25
C ALA A 215 -71.86 -42.83 -18.56
N ASN A 216 -70.76 -43.60 -18.42
CA ASN A 216 -69.44 -43.41 -19.05
C ASN A 216 -68.36 -42.53 -18.38
N ASP A 217 -68.17 -42.67 -17.06
CA ASP A 217 -67.10 -42.00 -16.28
C ASP A 217 -65.74 -42.72 -16.32
N GLN A 218 -65.40 -43.39 -17.44
CA GLN A 218 -64.12 -44.10 -17.63
C GLN A 218 -63.45 -43.83 -19.00
N LEU A 219 -64.01 -42.93 -19.81
CA LEU A 219 -63.53 -42.60 -21.16
C LEU A 219 -63.03 -41.15 -21.27
N LEU A 220 -62.79 -40.48 -20.14
CA LEU A 220 -62.32 -39.10 -20.10
C LEU A 220 -60.88 -38.96 -19.58
N GLU A 221 -60.47 -39.69 -18.55
CA GLU A 221 -59.11 -39.59 -17.98
C GLU A 221 -58.01 -39.98 -18.97
N GLY A 222 -58.15 -41.12 -19.65
CA GLY A 222 -57.17 -41.54 -20.68
C GLY A 222 -57.03 -40.52 -21.82
N ASN A 223 -58.13 -39.85 -22.18
CA ASN A 223 -58.16 -38.80 -23.19
C ASN A 223 -57.54 -37.48 -22.68
N ALA A 224 -57.69 -37.17 -21.38
CA ALA A 224 -57.01 -36.06 -20.74
C ALA A 224 -55.49 -36.29 -20.72
N THR A 225 -55.02 -37.43 -20.20
CA THR A 225 -53.59 -37.75 -20.14
C THR A 225 -52.94 -37.83 -21.52
N ALA A 226 -53.65 -38.32 -22.54
CA ALA A 226 -53.14 -38.33 -23.92
C ALA A 226 -52.99 -36.91 -24.50
N ARG A 227 -53.98 -36.01 -24.25
CA ARG A 227 -53.91 -34.61 -24.68
C ARG A 227 -52.88 -33.81 -23.89
N GLU A 228 -52.69 -34.10 -22.61
CA GLU A 228 -51.70 -33.44 -21.76
C GLU A 228 -50.27 -33.86 -22.13
N ASN A 229 -50.03 -35.15 -22.36
CA ASN A 229 -48.77 -35.64 -22.92
C ASN A 229 -48.49 -35.02 -24.29
N GLN A 230 -49.44 -35.04 -25.23
CA GLN A 230 -49.30 -34.36 -26.53
C GLN A 230 -49.10 -32.84 -26.39
N SER A 231 -49.72 -32.19 -25.40
CA SER A 231 -49.49 -30.77 -25.11
C SER A 231 -48.11 -30.50 -24.52
N SER A 232 -47.53 -31.43 -23.75
CA SER A 232 -46.17 -31.30 -23.23
C SER A 232 -45.12 -31.56 -24.31
N GLU A 233 -45.34 -32.56 -25.17
CA GLU A 233 -44.46 -32.93 -26.29
C GLU A 233 -44.46 -31.83 -27.37
N THR A 234 -45.64 -31.30 -27.73
CA THR A 234 -45.72 -30.12 -28.61
C THR A 234 -45.08 -28.88 -27.99
N ARG A 235 -45.28 -28.60 -26.70
CA ARG A 235 -44.60 -27.46 -26.03
C ARG A 235 -43.09 -27.62 -26.01
N CYS A 236 -42.57 -28.82 -25.73
CA CYS A 236 -41.14 -29.12 -25.77
C CYS A 236 -40.58 -28.90 -27.19
N SER A 237 -41.25 -29.41 -28.23
CA SER A 237 -40.84 -29.17 -29.63
C SER A 237 -40.93 -27.68 -30.04
N VAL A 238 -41.87 -26.92 -29.48
CA VAL A 238 -41.98 -25.46 -29.71
C VAL A 238 -40.86 -24.71 -29.00
N GLU A 239 -40.47 -25.13 -27.80
CA GLU A 239 -39.34 -24.56 -27.05
C GLU A 239 -37.99 -24.87 -27.74
N GLU A 240 -37.81 -26.09 -28.29
CA GLU A 240 -36.68 -26.45 -29.15
C GLU A 240 -36.64 -25.61 -30.44
N VAL A 241 -37.78 -25.42 -31.12
CA VAL A 241 -37.88 -24.58 -32.32
C VAL A 241 -37.59 -23.11 -32.00
N GLN A 242 -38.09 -22.57 -30.88
CA GLN A 242 -37.79 -21.20 -30.44
C GLN A 242 -36.33 -21.01 -30.02
N LEU A 243 -35.69 -22.03 -29.45
CA LEU A 243 -34.25 -22.01 -29.19
C LEU A 243 -33.49 -21.97 -30.52
N ARG A 244 -33.85 -22.82 -31.48
CA ARG A 244 -33.18 -22.87 -32.78
C ARG A 244 -33.43 -21.62 -33.64
N GLU A 245 -34.62 -21.02 -33.56
CA GLU A 245 -34.93 -19.71 -34.15
C GLU A 245 -34.02 -18.61 -33.57
N ARG A 246 -33.79 -18.63 -32.24
CA ARG A 246 -32.90 -17.67 -31.58
C ARG A 246 -31.43 -17.87 -31.98
N GLU A 247 -30.96 -19.11 -32.04
CA GLU A 247 -29.62 -19.45 -32.53
C GLU A 247 -29.42 -18.95 -33.97
N LEU A 248 -30.37 -19.24 -34.86
CA LEU A 248 -30.35 -18.77 -36.26
C LEU A 248 -30.45 -17.25 -36.37
N MET A 249 -31.13 -16.56 -35.45
CA MET A 249 -31.15 -15.08 -35.43
C MET A 249 -29.84 -14.46 -34.95
N GLU A 250 -29.12 -15.05 -33.99
CA GLU A 250 -27.78 -14.55 -33.62
C GLU A 250 -26.74 -14.89 -34.71
N GLU A 251 -26.84 -16.08 -35.33
CA GLU A 251 -26.01 -16.48 -36.47
C GLU A 251 -26.25 -15.56 -37.69
N ALA A 252 -27.51 -15.19 -37.97
CA ALA A 252 -27.86 -14.24 -39.02
C ALA A 252 -27.39 -12.80 -38.71
N LYS A 253 -27.41 -12.35 -37.45
CA LYS A 253 -26.82 -11.06 -37.07
C LYS A 253 -25.31 -11.07 -37.28
N TYR A 254 -24.61 -12.09 -36.78
CA TYR A 254 -23.17 -12.22 -36.91
C TYR A 254 -22.75 -12.24 -38.38
N GLY A 255 -23.41 -13.07 -39.19
CA GLY A 255 -23.20 -13.10 -40.64
C GLY A 255 -23.55 -11.79 -41.34
N SER A 256 -24.53 -11.02 -40.86
CA SER A 256 -24.82 -9.69 -41.41
C SER A 256 -23.71 -8.66 -41.13
N SER A 257 -23.09 -8.71 -39.94
CA SER A 257 -21.90 -7.88 -39.65
C SER A 257 -20.67 -8.34 -40.44
N GLU A 258 -20.44 -9.65 -40.56
CA GLU A 258 -19.32 -10.20 -41.33
C GLU A 258 -19.45 -9.84 -42.82
N VAL A 259 -20.66 -9.82 -43.38
CA VAL A 259 -20.92 -9.33 -44.74
C VAL A 259 -20.64 -7.83 -44.87
N THR A 260 -21.08 -6.98 -43.93
CA THR A 260 -20.78 -5.54 -44.02
C THR A 260 -19.29 -5.24 -43.88
N ASP A 261 -18.58 -5.95 -43.00
CA ASP A 261 -17.13 -5.78 -42.81
C ASP A 261 -16.36 -6.18 -44.10
N LEU A 262 -16.79 -7.23 -44.79
CA LEU A 262 -16.23 -7.66 -46.08
C LEU A 262 -16.62 -6.76 -47.26
N GLU A 263 -17.80 -6.14 -47.23
CA GLU A 263 -18.20 -5.13 -48.22
C GLU A 263 -17.37 -3.84 -48.08
N ASP A 264 -17.14 -3.38 -46.85
CA ASP A 264 -16.24 -2.26 -46.54
C ASP A 264 -14.78 -2.57 -46.94
N GLU A 265 -14.26 -3.77 -46.65
CA GLU A 265 -12.92 -4.18 -47.10
C GLU A 265 -12.83 -4.20 -48.64
N LEU A 266 -13.87 -4.67 -49.33
CA LEU A 266 -13.94 -4.63 -50.79
C LEU A 266 -14.01 -3.22 -51.36
N GLU A 267 -14.64 -2.25 -50.69
CA GLU A 267 -14.61 -0.84 -51.12
C GLU A 267 -13.22 -0.22 -50.92
N LEU A 268 -12.59 -0.46 -49.77
CA LEU A 268 -11.22 -0.03 -49.48
C LEU A 268 -10.21 -0.60 -50.49
N LEU A 269 -10.31 -1.89 -50.83
CA LEU A 269 -9.45 -2.54 -51.81
C LEU A 269 -9.68 -2.03 -53.24
N LYS A 270 -10.92 -1.71 -53.64
CA LYS A 270 -11.20 -1.04 -54.93
C LYS A 270 -10.56 0.34 -54.98
N GLY A 271 -10.75 1.16 -53.95
CA GLY A 271 -10.13 2.48 -53.86
C GLY A 271 -8.59 2.41 -53.88
N ALA A 272 -7.99 1.46 -53.17
CA ALA A 272 -6.55 1.22 -53.20
C ALA A 272 -6.06 0.82 -54.61
N ALA A 273 -6.80 -0.03 -55.33
CA ALA A 273 -6.47 -0.41 -56.70
C ALA A 273 -6.58 0.78 -57.66
N GLU A 274 -7.64 1.59 -57.58
CA GLU A 274 -7.80 2.80 -58.39
C GLU A 274 -6.64 3.79 -58.19
N MET A 275 -6.22 4.03 -56.95
CA MET A 275 -5.07 4.89 -56.63
C MET A 275 -3.73 4.30 -57.09
N ALA A 276 -3.58 2.97 -57.06
CA ALA A 276 -2.35 2.30 -57.49
C ALA A 276 -2.21 2.15 -59.02
N PHE A 277 -3.30 2.23 -59.77
CA PHE A 277 -3.30 2.10 -61.23
C PHE A 277 -3.45 3.43 -62.00
N ASP A 278 -3.79 4.53 -61.35
CA ASP A 278 -3.74 5.86 -61.98
C ASP A 278 -2.28 6.27 -62.27
N LYS A 279 -2.07 6.84 -63.45
CA LYS A 279 -0.77 7.30 -63.97
C LYS A 279 -0.74 8.81 -64.21
N ASN A 280 -1.86 9.50 -63.97
CA ASN A 280 -2.05 10.92 -64.28
C ASN A 280 -1.80 11.83 -63.07
N HIS A 281 -1.94 11.29 -61.84
CA HIS A 281 -1.76 12.03 -60.60
C HIS A 281 -0.61 11.42 -59.76
N PRO A 282 0.27 12.24 -59.14
CA PRO A 282 1.28 11.74 -58.22
C PRO A 282 0.65 11.31 -56.89
N THR A 283 1.33 10.43 -56.14
CA THR A 283 0.86 9.89 -54.86
C THR A 283 0.41 10.97 -53.88
N ASP A 284 1.11 12.10 -53.84
CA ASP A 284 0.82 13.22 -52.94
C ASP A 284 -0.58 13.82 -53.14
N PHE A 285 -1.12 13.81 -54.37
CA PHE A 285 -2.48 14.25 -54.68
C PHE A 285 -3.54 13.34 -54.02
N PHE A 286 -3.29 12.03 -53.99
CA PHE A 286 -4.17 11.09 -53.29
C PHE A 286 -4.05 11.21 -51.77
N LEU A 287 -2.84 11.46 -51.25
CA LEU A 287 -2.64 11.75 -49.83
C LEU A 287 -3.37 13.02 -49.40
N GLU A 288 -3.31 14.10 -50.19
CA GLU A 288 -4.03 15.35 -49.89
C GLU A 288 -5.55 15.18 -50.02
N LYS A 289 -6.05 14.43 -51.02
CA LYS A 289 -7.46 14.08 -51.16
C LYS A 289 -7.97 13.26 -49.96
N LEU A 290 -7.24 12.24 -49.53
CA LEU A 290 -7.58 11.42 -48.37
C LEU A 290 -7.50 12.23 -47.07
N ASN A 291 -6.48 13.07 -46.90
CA ASN A 291 -6.40 13.95 -45.74
C ASN A 291 -7.57 14.96 -45.72
N GLY A 292 -7.97 15.52 -46.86
CA GLY A 292 -9.15 16.37 -46.98
C GLY A 292 -10.47 15.67 -46.62
N GLN A 293 -10.61 14.37 -46.96
CA GLN A 293 -11.74 13.55 -46.53
C GLN A 293 -11.69 13.25 -45.01
N ILE A 294 -10.51 12.96 -44.47
CA ILE A 294 -10.28 12.78 -43.03
C ILE A 294 -10.62 14.06 -42.26
N ASP A 295 -10.18 15.23 -42.75
CA ASP A 295 -10.43 16.54 -42.13
C ASP A 295 -11.87 17.03 -42.34
N ALA A 296 -12.61 16.49 -43.31
CA ALA A 296 -14.06 16.60 -43.37
C ALA A 296 -14.74 15.73 -42.31
N ARG A 297 -14.38 14.44 -42.22
CA ARG A 297 -14.92 13.52 -41.20
C ARG A 297 -14.66 14.02 -39.77
N LYS A 298 -13.45 14.53 -39.47
CA LYS A 298 -13.11 15.17 -38.18
C LYS A 298 -14.04 16.34 -37.84
N ARG A 299 -14.33 17.23 -38.80
CA ARG A 299 -15.22 18.39 -38.57
C ARG A 299 -16.65 17.96 -38.28
N ASN A 300 -17.19 17.01 -39.04
CA ASN A 300 -18.53 16.46 -38.77
C ASN A 300 -18.59 15.78 -37.39
N LEU A 301 -17.51 15.12 -36.96
CA LEU A 301 -17.43 14.46 -35.66
C LEU A 301 -17.38 15.49 -34.51
N LEU A 302 -16.64 16.60 -34.67
CA LEU A 302 -16.65 17.74 -33.74
C LEU A 302 -18.02 18.44 -33.70
N GLU A 303 -18.71 18.55 -34.83
CA GLU A 303 -20.07 19.13 -34.90
C GLU A 303 -21.09 18.24 -34.17
N LEU A 304 -21.04 16.92 -34.40
CA LEU A 304 -21.82 15.94 -33.65
C LEU A 304 -21.46 15.88 -32.15
N GLU A 305 -20.20 16.10 -31.79
CA GLU A 305 -19.77 16.23 -30.39
C GLU A 305 -20.35 17.50 -29.74
N LEU A 306 -20.41 18.62 -30.45
CA LEU A 306 -21.06 19.85 -29.97
C LEU A 306 -22.58 19.67 -29.85
N GLU A 307 -23.25 19.03 -30.81
CA GLU A 307 -24.67 18.69 -30.74
C GLU A 307 -24.97 17.71 -29.59
N TRP A 308 -24.15 16.68 -29.42
CA TRP A 308 -24.26 15.73 -28.31
C TRP A 308 -24.10 16.44 -26.96
N ASN A 309 -23.05 17.23 -26.78
CA ASN A 309 -22.82 17.97 -25.54
C ASN A 309 -23.97 18.96 -25.23
N ALA A 310 -24.53 19.61 -26.25
CA ALA A 310 -25.70 20.47 -26.09
C ALA A 310 -26.96 19.67 -25.68
N LEU A 311 -27.22 18.54 -26.33
CA LEU A 311 -28.33 17.64 -25.98
C LEU A 311 -28.15 17.08 -24.56
N GLU A 312 -26.97 16.58 -24.22
CA GLU A 312 -26.63 16.07 -22.89
C GLU A 312 -26.81 17.14 -21.81
N LEU A 313 -26.41 18.40 -22.06
CA LEU A 313 -26.66 19.52 -21.16
C LEU A 313 -28.16 19.80 -20.98
N THR A 314 -28.96 19.81 -22.05
CA THR A 314 -30.42 19.99 -21.93
C THR A 314 -31.11 18.79 -21.26
N LEU A 315 -30.57 17.57 -21.39
CA LEU A 315 -31.08 16.37 -20.72
C LEU A 315 -30.72 16.35 -19.23
N LYS A 316 -29.50 16.77 -18.86
CA LYS A 316 -29.09 17.01 -17.47
C LYS A 316 -29.96 18.10 -16.82
N GLU A 317 -30.27 19.18 -17.54
CA GLU A 317 -31.13 20.25 -17.05
C GLU A 317 -32.61 19.84 -16.93
N LYS A 318 -33.13 19.05 -17.87
CA LYS A 318 -34.47 18.42 -17.75
C LYS A 318 -34.52 17.42 -16.59
N LYS A 319 -33.47 16.63 -16.38
CA LYS A 319 -33.34 15.74 -15.22
C LYS A 319 -33.36 16.57 -13.92
N ARG A 320 -32.51 17.59 -13.79
CA ARG A 320 -32.43 18.48 -12.63
C ARG A 320 -33.77 19.12 -12.29
N SER A 321 -34.47 19.68 -13.28
CA SER A 321 -35.76 20.33 -13.08
C SER A 321 -36.90 19.36 -12.76
N LEU A 322 -36.90 18.14 -13.33
CA LEU A 322 -37.83 17.07 -12.92
C LEU A 322 -37.54 16.59 -11.49
N GLU A 323 -36.28 16.36 -11.14
CA GLU A 323 -35.83 16.01 -9.78
C GLU A 323 -36.24 17.09 -8.77
N GLU A 324 -36.01 18.38 -9.07
CA GLU A 324 -36.44 19.51 -8.23
C GLU A 324 -37.98 19.57 -8.07
N SER A 325 -38.76 19.28 -9.12
CA SER A 325 -40.23 19.20 -9.00
C SER A 325 -40.71 18.04 -8.11
N LEU A 326 -40.00 16.90 -8.15
CA LEU A 326 -40.27 15.72 -7.34
C LEU A 326 -39.87 15.95 -5.88
N TYR A 327 -38.73 16.59 -5.63
CA TYR A 327 -38.23 16.93 -4.30
C TYR A 327 -39.05 18.03 -3.64
N ALA A 328 -39.52 19.04 -4.39
CA ALA A 328 -40.49 20.03 -3.89
C ALA A 328 -41.82 19.41 -3.41
N THR A 329 -42.13 18.19 -3.87
CA THR A 329 -43.32 17.43 -3.46
C THR A 329 -43.06 16.53 -2.22
N LYS A 330 -41.80 16.31 -1.81
CA LYS A 330 -41.45 15.40 -0.69
C LYS A 330 -40.22 15.90 0.12
N PRO A 331 -40.40 16.51 1.32
CA PRO A 331 -39.32 17.16 2.05
C PRO A 331 -38.20 16.22 2.51
N GLU A 332 -38.49 14.95 2.80
CA GLU A 332 -37.46 13.95 3.16
C GLU A 332 -36.37 13.77 2.09
N PHE A 333 -36.72 13.97 0.81
CA PHE A 333 -35.76 13.88 -0.29
C PHE A 333 -34.94 15.16 -0.43
N GLN A 334 -35.50 16.32 -0.11
CA GLN A 334 -34.76 17.58 -0.07
C GLN A 334 -33.66 17.55 1.00
N GLU A 335 -33.95 16.99 2.19
CA GLU A 335 -32.94 16.80 3.25
C GLU A 335 -31.82 15.84 2.82
N LYS A 336 -32.18 14.71 2.17
CA LYS A 336 -31.20 13.73 1.65
C LYS A 336 -30.36 14.32 0.51
N PHE A 337 -30.95 15.13 -0.36
CA PHE A 337 -30.26 15.81 -1.47
C PHE A 337 -29.30 16.90 -0.97
N GLN A 338 -29.67 17.63 0.08
CA GLN A 338 -28.78 18.59 0.74
C GLN A 338 -27.56 17.90 1.37
N LYS A 339 -27.78 16.79 2.09
CA LYS A 339 -26.70 15.95 2.63
C LYS A 339 -25.81 15.34 1.54
N LEU A 340 -26.38 14.96 0.40
CA LEU A 340 -25.61 14.46 -0.75
C LEU A 340 -24.68 15.54 -1.31
N LYS A 341 -25.15 16.79 -1.42
CA LYS A 341 -24.30 17.94 -1.83
C LYS A 341 -23.21 18.25 -0.82
N GLU A 342 -23.49 18.13 0.48
CA GLU A 342 -22.49 18.30 1.54
C GLU A 342 -21.38 17.24 1.41
N VAL A 343 -21.74 15.97 1.21
CA VAL A 343 -20.79 14.88 0.95
C VAL A 343 -20.03 15.06 -0.37
N GLU A 344 -20.68 15.56 -1.42
CA GLU A 344 -20.04 15.84 -2.73
C GLU A 344 -18.96 16.93 -2.60
N LEU A 345 -19.25 18.00 -1.85
CA LEU A 345 -18.27 19.05 -1.52
C LEU A 345 -17.15 18.56 -0.60
N GLU A 346 -17.43 17.65 0.35
CA GLU A 346 -16.40 17.00 1.16
C GLU A 346 -15.48 16.12 0.31
N VAL A 347 -16.03 15.36 -0.66
CA VAL A 347 -15.27 14.52 -1.59
C VAL A 347 -14.36 15.36 -2.49
N ASP A 348 -14.84 16.49 -3.03
CA ASP A 348 -14.01 17.43 -3.79
C ASP A 348 -12.89 18.04 -2.92
N SER A 349 -13.20 18.41 -1.68
CA SER A 349 -12.24 18.97 -0.74
C SER A 349 -11.13 17.97 -0.41
N ILE A 350 -11.48 16.73 -0.05
CA ILE A 350 -10.56 15.62 0.22
C ILE A 350 -9.74 15.29 -1.01
N SER A 351 -10.35 15.25 -2.21
CA SER A 351 -9.64 15.03 -3.47
C SER A 351 -8.60 16.13 -3.76
N SER A 352 -8.86 17.37 -3.32
CA SER A 352 -7.90 18.47 -3.41
C SER A 352 -6.74 18.35 -2.39
N GLU A 353 -6.96 17.77 -1.21
CA GLU A 353 -5.91 17.50 -0.22
C GLU A 353 -5.05 16.31 -0.62
N MET A 354 -5.66 15.22 -1.11
CA MET A 354 -4.95 14.05 -1.61
C MET A 354 -3.96 14.43 -2.73
N ARG A 355 -4.38 15.27 -3.68
CA ARG A 355 -3.51 15.75 -4.76
C ARG A 355 -2.29 16.52 -4.24
N LYS A 356 -2.49 17.45 -3.30
CA LYS A 356 -1.40 18.20 -2.65
C LYS A 356 -0.44 17.27 -1.90
N ARG A 357 -0.95 16.25 -1.22
CA ARG A 357 -0.13 15.25 -0.53
C ARG A 357 0.67 14.37 -1.50
N GLU A 358 0.11 14.07 -2.67
CA GLU A 358 0.81 13.31 -3.72
C GLU A 358 1.88 14.17 -4.43
N GLU A 359 1.63 15.47 -4.59
CA GLU A 359 2.62 16.47 -5.00
C GLU A 359 3.77 16.59 -3.96
N GLU A 360 3.45 16.79 -2.67
CA GLU A 360 4.41 16.78 -1.55
C GLU A 360 5.24 15.49 -1.51
N CYS A 361 4.61 14.32 -1.63
CA CYS A 361 5.30 13.03 -1.67
C CYS A 361 6.23 12.92 -2.90
N SER A 362 5.80 13.45 -4.05
CA SER A 362 6.60 13.48 -5.27
C SER A 362 7.84 14.34 -5.10
N GLU A 363 7.69 15.57 -4.57
CA GLU A 363 8.81 16.47 -4.26
C GLU A 363 9.78 15.86 -3.25
N LEU A 364 9.27 15.29 -2.15
CA LEU A 364 10.09 14.63 -1.13
C LEU A 364 10.87 13.45 -1.74
N SER A 365 10.24 12.62 -2.57
CA SER A 365 10.91 11.50 -3.26
C SER A 365 11.99 11.98 -4.24
N ALA A 366 11.76 13.09 -4.93
CA ALA A 366 12.75 13.73 -5.81
C ALA A 366 13.91 14.35 -5.00
N SER A 367 13.64 14.91 -3.82
CA SER A 367 14.66 15.42 -2.91
C SER A 367 15.54 14.30 -2.33
N LEU A 368 14.96 13.13 -2.10
CA LEU A 368 15.68 11.94 -1.63
C LEU A 368 16.61 11.39 -2.72
N LYS A 369 16.10 11.24 -3.96
CA LYS A 369 16.90 10.82 -5.14
C LYS A 369 18.04 11.78 -5.51
N LYS A 370 17.96 13.06 -5.09
CA LYS A 370 19.02 14.07 -5.29
C LYS A 370 20.14 14.00 -4.23
N LYS A 371 19.94 13.30 -3.11
CA LYS A 371 20.98 13.07 -2.11
C LYS A 371 21.79 11.82 -2.50
N PRO A 372 23.12 11.81 -2.29
CA PRO A 372 23.90 10.59 -2.44
C PRO A 372 23.38 9.52 -1.49
N GLU A 373 23.45 8.24 -1.89
CA GLU A 373 22.88 7.13 -1.12
C GLU A 373 23.38 7.13 0.33
N GLN A 374 22.45 7.37 1.25
CA GLN A 374 22.76 7.34 2.67
C GLN A 374 23.04 5.89 3.09
N GLU A 375 24.18 5.65 3.74
CA GLU A 375 24.60 4.29 4.14
C GLU A 375 23.45 3.57 4.87
N SER A 376 23.30 2.26 4.63
CA SER A 376 22.22 1.51 5.26
C SER A 376 22.25 1.64 6.78
N ARG A 377 21.08 1.63 7.43
CA ARG A 377 20.96 1.66 8.91
C ARG A 377 21.83 0.58 9.56
N THR A 378 22.00 -0.57 8.89
CA THR A 378 22.88 -1.66 9.28
C THR A 378 24.37 -1.28 9.27
N SER A 379 24.84 -0.51 8.27
CA SER A 379 26.21 0.03 8.25
C SER A 379 26.46 0.94 9.45
N TYR A 380 25.57 1.91 9.70
CA TYR A 380 25.69 2.80 10.86
C TYR A 380 25.69 2.03 12.19
N ILE A 381 24.80 1.05 12.36
CA ILE A 381 24.77 0.19 13.56
C ILE A 381 26.07 -0.60 13.70
N HIS A 382 26.60 -1.19 12.63
CA HIS A 382 27.86 -1.93 12.66
C HIS A 382 29.05 -1.02 13.00
N ARG A 383 29.11 0.17 12.40
CA ARG A 383 30.14 1.19 12.67
C ARG A 383 30.10 1.67 14.11
N ILE A 384 28.91 1.96 14.65
CA ILE A 384 28.71 2.31 16.07
C ILE A 384 29.14 1.16 17.00
N LYS A 385 28.80 -0.09 16.65
CA LYS A 385 29.18 -1.29 17.42
C LYS A 385 30.70 -1.48 17.48
N GLU A 386 31.41 -1.32 16.37
CA GLU A 386 32.88 -1.41 16.35
C GLU A 386 33.54 -0.20 17.02
N ILE A 387 32.98 1.01 16.94
CA ILE A 387 33.44 2.17 17.73
C ILE A 387 33.30 1.88 19.23
N THR A 388 32.16 1.35 19.67
CA THR A 388 31.91 0.99 21.08
C THR A 388 32.89 -0.08 21.58
N LYS A 389 33.15 -1.10 20.76
CA LYS A 389 34.11 -2.18 21.02
C LYS A 389 35.55 -1.68 21.10
N ASN A 390 35.95 -0.77 20.21
CA ASN A 390 37.28 -0.17 20.23
C ASN A 390 37.46 0.81 21.40
N SER A 391 36.42 1.57 21.76
CA SER A 391 36.41 2.41 22.97
C SER A 391 36.64 1.59 24.24
N ARG A 392 36.01 0.41 24.38
CA ARG A 392 36.27 -0.51 25.50
C ARG A 392 37.70 -1.03 25.55
N LYS A 393 38.30 -1.36 24.40
CA LYS A 393 39.73 -1.73 24.31
C LYS A 393 40.63 -0.58 24.75
N GLN A 394 40.42 0.61 24.18
CA GLN A 394 41.16 1.82 24.51
C GLN A 394 41.08 2.16 26.00
N HIS A 395 39.95 1.91 26.66
CA HIS A 395 39.81 2.12 28.11
C HIS A 395 40.73 1.18 28.90
N ALA A 396 40.69 -0.13 28.62
CA ALA A 396 41.56 -1.11 29.27
C ALA A 396 43.05 -0.88 28.96
N ASP A 397 43.38 -0.44 27.75
CA ASP A 397 44.74 -0.05 27.36
C ASP A 397 45.21 1.21 28.11
N VAL A 398 44.33 2.20 28.33
CA VAL A 398 44.63 3.39 29.15
C VAL A 398 44.79 3.02 30.63
N GLU A 399 43.95 2.16 31.21
CA GLU A 399 44.12 1.68 32.59
C GLU A 399 45.46 0.95 32.77
N ARG A 400 45.86 0.13 31.79
CA ARG A 400 47.15 -0.54 31.75
C ARG A 400 48.32 0.45 31.68
N ILE A 401 48.28 1.40 30.74
CA ILE A 401 49.30 2.46 30.62
C ILE A 401 49.39 3.31 31.90
N LEU A 402 48.26 3.60 32.57
CA LEU A 402 48.24 4.32 33.85
C LEU A 402 48.87 3.50 34.98
N LYS A 403 48.69 2.18 34.99
CA LYS A 403 49.37 1.28 35.95
C LYS A 403 50.88 1.23 35.68
N GLU A 404 51.28 0.98 34.43
CA GLU A 404 52.68 0.95 33.99
C GLU A 404 53.39 2.28 34.30
N THR A 405 52.73 3.43 34.07
CA THR A 405 53.26 4.77 34.40
C THR A 405 53.45 4.97 35.91
N ARG A 406 52.53 4.47 36.75
CA ARG A 406 52.68 4.51 38.22
C ARG A 406 53.82 3.64 38.70
N GLU A 407 53.99 2.46 38.11
CA GLU A 407 55.08 1.53 38.44
C GLU A 407 56.44 2.12 38.06
N LEU A 408 56.56 2.72 36.87
CA LEU A 408 57.76 3.47 36.45
C LEU A 408 58.06 4.69 37.34
N GLN A 409 57.05 5.43 37.80
CA GLN A 409 57.25 6.55 38.73
C GLN A 409 57.76 6.07 40.10
N LEU A 410 57.25 4.95 40.60
CA LEU A 410 57.72 4.34 41.84
C LEU A 410 59.15 3.80 41.71
N GLU A 411 59.50 3.18 40.59
CA GLU A 411 60.88 2.76 40.31
C GLU A 411 61.82 3.97 40.21
N SER A 412 61.44 5.01 39.47
CA SER A 412 62.21 6.26 39.35
C SER A 412 62.49 6.88 40.72
N ASN A 413 61.45 7.02 41.56
CA ASN A 413 61.59 7.52 42.93
C ASN A 413 62.52 6.62 43.76
N SER A 414 62.35 5.29 43.69
CA SER A 414 63.19 4.34 44.42
C SER A 414 64.66 4.39 43.99
N VAL A 415 64.94 4.61 42.71
CA VAL A 415 66.30 4.77 42.16
C VAL A 415 66.90 6.10 42.62
N GLN A 416 66.14 7.20 42.59
CA GLN A 416 66.58 8.51 43.06
C GLN A 416 66.87 8.53 44.57
N GLU A 417 65.98 7.97 45.40
CA GLU A 417 66.24 7.84 46.83
C GLU A 417 67.45 6.95 47.12
N ARG A 418 67.63 5.85 46.37
CA ARG A 418 68.81 4.98 46.49
C ARG A 418 70.08 5.75 46.14
N LEU A 419 70.07 6.55 45.07
CA LEU A 419 71.19 7.41 44.67
C LEU A 419 71.55 8.39 45.79
N HIS A 420 70.58 9.14 46.32
CA HIS A 420 70.81 10.08 47.43
C HIS A 420 71.38 9.39 48.68
N ARG A 421 70.83 8.22 49.06
CA ARG A 421 71.35 7.41 50.18
C ARG A 421 72.79 6.95 49.94
N THR A 422 73.13 6.48 48.74
CA THR A 422 74.50 6.07 48.41
C THR A 422 75.46 7.25 48.34
N TYR A 423 75.03 8.41 47.83
CA TYR A 423 75.86 9.60 47.78
C TYR A 423 76.18 10.12 49.18
N ALA A 424 75.20 10.21 50.08
CA ALA A 424 75.44 10.65 51.46
C ALA A 424 76.47 9.79 52.21
N VAL A 425 76.54 8.49 51.91
CA VAL A 425 77.57 7.58 52.47
C VAL A 425 78.92 7.78 51.80
N LEU A 426 78.96 7.97 50.47
CA LEU A 426 80.21 8.24 49.73
C LEU A 426 80.81 9.60 50.12
N ASP A 427 79.98 10.63 50.27
CA ASP A 427 80.38 11.97 50.68
C ASP A 427 81.03 11.96 52.08
N GLU A 428 80.34 11.43 53.10
CA GLU A 428 80.89 11.35 54.47
C GLU A 428 82.12 10.43 54.57
N THR A 429 82.21 9.35 53.80
CA THR A 429 83.40 8.48 53.81
C THR A 429 84.60 9.14 53.13
N VAL A 430 84.42 9.75 51.95
CA VAL A 430 85.51 10.48 51.26
C VAL A 430 85.89 11.75 52.01
N PHE A 431 84.95 12.43 52.67
CA PHE A 431 85.20 13.58 53.55
C PHE A 431 86.06 13.21 54.78
N ARG A 432 85.89 11.99 55.34
CA ARG A 432 86.76 11.48 56.41
C ARG A 432 88.20 11.25 55.95
N GLU A 433 88.39 10.68 54.77
CA GLU A 433 89.74 10.48 54.20
C GLU A 433 90.39 11.80 53.75
N ALA A 434 89.59 12.76 53.24
CA ALA A 434 90.03 14.11 52.90
C ALA A 434 90.52 14.94 54.10
N LYS A 435 90.18 14.56 55.33
CA LYS A 435 90.76 15.18 56.55
C LYS A 435 92.17 14.69 56.85
N LYS A 436 92.58 13.53 56.32
CA LYS A 436 93.92 12.94 56.52
C LYS A 436 94.89 13.45 55.45
N ASP A 437 94.59 13.14 54.19
CA ASP A 437 95.57 13.25 53.10
C ASP A 437 95.21 14.29 52.04
N GLN A 438 96.25 14.89 51.45
CA GLN A 438 96.10 15.81 50.31
C GLN A 438 95.45 15.14 49.09
N VAL A 439 95.74 13.85 48.86
CA VAL A 439 95.10 13.04 47.81
C VAL A 439 93.60 12.88 48.09
N GLY A 440 93.21 12.63 49.34
CA GLY A 440 91.81 12.59 49.77
C GLY A 440 91.08 13.91 49.51
N ARG A 441 91.71 15.06 49.79
CA ARG A 441 91.15 16.38 49.44
C ARG A 441 90.93 16.59 47.95
N GLN A 442 91.77 16.00 47.09
CA GLN A 442 91.60 16.07 45.64
C GLN A 442 90.51 15.11 45.15
N ALA A 443 90.43 13.90 45.73
CA ALA A 443 89.35 12.95 45.47
C ALA A 443 87.97 13.49 45.88
N TYR A 444 87.86 14.16 47.03
CA TYR A 444 86.62 14.80 47.48
C TYR A 444 86.13 15.87 46.49
N ARG A 445 87.01 16.78 46.06
CA ARG A 445 86.66 17.80 45.04
C ARG A 445 86.18 17.18 43.72
N LEU A 446 86.80 16.08 43.30
CA LEU A 446 86.38 15.34 42.11
C LEU A 446 85.00 14.70 42.33
N LEU A 447 84.74 14.10 43.48
CA LEU A 447 83.43 13.53 43.84
C LEU A 447 82.32 14.60 43.79
N THR A 448 82.49 15.72 44.49
CA THR A 448 81.50 16.82 44.52
C THR A 448 81.29 17.39 43.12
N SER A 449 82.36 17.65 42.36
CA SER A 449 82.26 18.17 40.99
C SER A 449 81.58 17.19 40.03
N ILE A 450 81.80 15.89 40.19
CA ILE A 450 81.10 14.85 39.41
C ILE A 450 79.60 14.87 39.74
N HIS A 451 79.21 14.92 41.01
CA HIS A 451 77.80 14.98 41.42
C HIS A 451 77.11 16.28 40.95
N GLU A 452 77.75 17.44 41.10
CA GLU A 452 77.27 18.71 40.53
C GLU A 452 77.10 18.64 39.01
N SER A 453 78.01 17.96 38.29
CA SER A 453 77.91 17.79 36.85
C SER A 453 76.76 16.88 36.43
N PHE A 454 76.50 15.80 37.19
CA PHE A 454 75.36 14.91 36.94
C PHE A 454 74.02 15.60 37.22
N GLU A 455 73.91 16.40 38.28
CA GLU A 455 72.70 17.17 38.58
C GLU A 455 72.39 18.18 37.45
N GLN A 456 73.42 18.89 36.95
CA GLN A 456 73.29 19.79 35.80
C GLN A 456 72.90 19.06 34.50
N ILE A 457 73.35 17.81 34.32
CA ILE A 457 72.95 16.98 33.18
C ILE A 457 71.50 16.53 33.33
N PHE A 458 71.08 16.11 34.52
CA PHE A 458 69.72 15.68 34.84
C PHE A 458 68.70 16.80 34.59
N GLU A 459 68.94 18.01 35.13
CA GLU A 459 68.07 19.18 34.90
C GLU A 459 68.01 19.61 33.42
N LYS A 460 69.13 19.52 32.69
CA LYS A 460 69.14 19.76 31.23
C LYS A 460 68.35 18.71 30.46
N ILE A 461 68.37 17.45 30.88
CA ILE A 461 67.56 16.38 30.28
C ILE A 461 66.07 16.58 30.60
N LEU A 462 65.71 16.93 31.84
CA LEU A 462 64.31 17.20 32.22
C LEU A 462 63.73 18.41 31.48
N SER A 463 64.48 19.51 31.39
CA SER A 463 64.05 20.71 30.66
C SER A 463 63.99 20.47 29.13
N ALA A 464 64.94 19.73 28.54
CA ALA A 464 64.85 19.31 27.14
C ALA A 464 63.62 18.42 26.88
N ASN A 465 63.35 17.42 27.73
CA ASN A 465 62.17 16.57 27.65
C ASN A 465 60.85 17.34 27.86
N ARG A 466 60.87 18.49 28.53
CA ARG A 466 59.73 19.41 28.61
C ARG A 466 59.55 20.15 27.29
N VAL A 467 60.58 20.83 26.80
CA VAL A 467 60.55 21.60 25.54
C VAL A 467 60.17 20.70 24.35
N GLN A 468 60.67 19.47 24.29
CA GLN A 468 60.32 18.51 23.22
C GLN A 468 58.83 18.11 23.23
N ARG A 469 58.20 18.02 24.42
CA ARG A 469 56.75 17.80 24.54
C ARG A 469 55.95 19.02 24.12
N GLU A 470 56.39 20.22 24.51
CA GLU A 470 55.77 21.48 24.10
C GLU A 470 55.88 21.70 22.58
N ILE A 471 56.99 21.31 21.95
CA ILE A 471 57.16 21.27 20.48
C ILE A 471 56.16 20.30 19.84
N ALA A 472 56.13 19.03 20.27
CA ALA A 472 55.25 18.02 19.68
C ALA A 472 53.75 18.36 19.84
N GLU A 473 53.36 19.02 20.94
CA GLU A 473 52.00 19.53 21.11
C GLU A 473 51.68 20.68 20.14
N ASN A 474 52.64 21.57 19.89
CA ASN A 474 52.48 22.67 18.95
C ASN A 474 52.50 22.19 17.49
N GLU A 475 53.34 21.22 17.13
CA GLU A 475 53.30 20.53 15.84
C GLU A 475 51.92 19.87 15.61
N LYS A 476 51.37 19.20 16.63
CA LYS A 476 50.01 18.62 16.57
C LYS A 476 48.92 19.67 16.39
N LYS A 477 49.02 20.83 17.05
CA LYS A 477 48.09 21.97 16.83
C LYS A 477 48.22 22.53 15.40
N LEU A 478 49.44 22.69 14.90
CA LEU A 478 49.72 23.19 13.56
C LEU A 478 49.19 22.22 12.49
N ALA A 479 49.44 20.92 12.63
CA ALA A 479 48.87 19.89 11.77
C ALA A 479 47.34 19.86 11.82
N PHE A 480 46.73 20.02 13.01
CA PHE A 480 45.28 20.14 13.12
C PHE A 480 44.75 21.38 12.40
N MET A 481 45.37 22.55 12.57
CA MET A 481 45.03 23.78 11.86
C MET A 481 45.18 23.66 10.34
N ALA A 482 46.24 23.01 9.86
CA ALA A 482 46.44 22.75 8.43
C ALA A 482 45.44 21.74 7.85
N SER A 483 45.03 20.72 8.63
CA SER A 483 44.00 19.76 8.22
C SER A 483 42.58 20.34 8.22
N ARG A 484 42.35 21.40 9.01
CA ARG A 484 41.08 22.12 9.03
C ARG A 484 41.04 23.06 7.83
N SER A 485 40.36 22.64 6.76
CA SER A 485 40.15 23.39 5.53
C SER A 485 39.28 24.65 5.72
N LEU A 486 39.77 25.60 6.51
CA LEU A 486 39.44 27.01 6.34
C LEU A 486 40.02 27.40 4.98
N ASN A 487 39.18 27.47 3.96
CA ASN A 487 39.56 28.05 2.68
C ASN A 487 39.76 29.55 2.92
N ILE A 488 40.97 29.94 3.35
CA ILE A 488 41.33 31.32 3.66
C ILE A 488 41.06 32.20 2.44
N GLU A 489 41.36 31.72 1.24
CA GLU A 489 41.02 32.35 -0.04
C GLU A 489 39.52 32.64 -0.20
N ARG A 490 38.64 31.75 0.28
CA ARG A 490 37.19 31.95 0.23
C ARG A 490 36.73 32.94 1.31
N LEU A 491 37.24 32.84 2.53
CA LEU A 491 36.95 33.80 3.59
C LEU A 491 37.46 35.21 3.25
N GLN A 492 38.57 35.29 2.52
CA GLN A 492 39.13 36.52 1.95
C GLN A 492 38.21 37.06 0.84
N ALA A 493 37.76 36.22 -0.09
CA ALA A 493 36.83 36.63 -1.15
C ALA A 493 35.45 37.07 -0.60
N ASP A 494 34.92 36.37 0.40
CA ASP A 494 33.68 36.71 1.10
C ASP A 494 33.83 38.05 1.86
N LEU A 495 34.99 38.30 2.49
CA LEU A 495 35.32 39.58 3.14
C LEU A 495 35.49 40.72 2.13
N ASP A 496 36.24 40.51 1.05
CA ASP A 496 36.47 41.48 -0.03
C ASP A 496 35.15 41.83 -0.76
N ALA A 497 34.17 40.92 -0.77
CA ALA A 497 32.82 41.17 -1.27
C ALA A 497 32.02 42.07 -0.31
N ILE A 498 32.04 41.78 1.00
CA ILE A 498 31.40 42.61 2.03
C ILE A 498 31.98 44.03 2.04
N ILE A 499 33.30 44.18 1.90
CA ILE A 499 33.96 45.49 1.79
C ILE A 499 33.41 46.28 0.59
N LYS A 500 33.35 45.65 -0.60
CA LYS A 500 32.81 46.29 -1.82
C LYS A 500 31.32 46.61 -1.73
N GLU A 501 30.53 45.82 -0.99
CA GLU A 501 29.12 46.14 -0.78
C GLU A 501 28.95 47.32 0.19
N ASN A 502 29.74 47.38 1.26
CA ASN A 502 29.80 48.53 2.16
C ASN A 502 30.25 49.82 1.43
N GLU A 503 31.30 49.75 0.61
CA GLU A 503 31.77 50.89 -0.23
C GLU A 503 30.64 51.43 -1.14
N ARG A 504 29.80 50.54 -1.69
CA ARG A 504 28.65 50.95 -2.51
C ARG A 504 27.50 51.51 -1.69
N LEU A 505 27.26 50.98 -0.49
CA LEU A 505 26.26 51.51 0.43
C LEU A 505 26.65 52.91 0.92
N GLU A 506 27.92 53.14 1.24
CA GLU A 506 28.46 54.48 1.58
C GLU A 506 28.29 55.45 0.42
N GLN A 507 28.67 55.07 -0.82
CA GLN A 507 28.43 55.89 -2.02
C GLN A 507 26.94 56.18 -2.28
N CYS A 508 26.05 55.24 -1.97
CA CYS A 508 24.60 55.48 -2.05
C CYS A 508 24.06 56.37 -0.91
N LEU A 509 24.75 56.48 0.22
CA LEU A 509 24.41 57.39 1.33
C LEU A 509 24.96 58.80 1.12
N GLU A 510 26.10 58.96 0.45
CA GLU A 510 26.64 60.29 0.05
C GLU A 510 25.90 60.93 -1.15
N MET A 511 25.04 60.16 -1.83
CA MET A 511 24.29 60.57 -3.03
C MET A 511 22.81 60.95 -2.74
N ASN A 512 22.41 61.04 -1.47
CA ASN A 512 21.04 61.42 -1.01
C ASN A 512 21.07 62.60 -0.03
#